data_AF-A0A1H0YP54-F1
#
_entry.id   AF-A0A1H0YP54-F1
#
_cell.length_a   1.000
_cell.length_b   1.000
_cell.length_c   1.000
_cell.angle_alpha   90.00
_cell.angle_beta   90.00
_cell.angle_gamma   90.00
#
_symmetry.space_group_name_H-M   'P 1'
#
loop_
_entity.id
_entity.type
_entity.pdbx_description
1 polymer ?
#
loop_
_entity_poly.entity_id
_entity_poly.type
_entity_poly.pdbx_seq_one_letter_code
_entity_poly.pdbx_strand_id
1 'polypeptide(L)'
;MKDKENVTFEEFFKQNAKRIHYHMHKLGSYNPYREFYVEGLYELWMAYKKYEPNKGPLATYFNYTIHKRLIDMKNKQDKVTT
;
A
#
# COMPACT_ATOMS: atom_id res chain seq x y z
N MET A 1 -4.65 -4.33 -23.54
CA MET A 1 -4.52 -5.15 -22.31
C MET A 1 -5.79 -4.98 -21.51
N LYS A 2 -6.50 -6.09 -21.29
CA LYS A 2 -7.87 -6.21 -20.78
C LYS A 2 -7.94 -6.23 -19.23
N ASP A 3 -6.91 -5.72 -18.55
CA ASP A 3 -6.64 -6.16 -17.17
C ASP A 3 -7.25 -5.25 -16.09
N LYS A 4 -7.72 -4.04 -16.44
CA LYS A 4 -8.43 -3.16 -15.48
C LYS A 4 -9.96 -3.27 -15.58
N GLU A 5 -10.50 -3.66 -16.74
CA GLU A 5 -11.95 -3.54 -17.00
C GLU A 5 -12.80 -4.54 -16.21
N ASN A 6 -12.22 -5.62 -15.67
CA ASN A 6 -13.00 -6.68 -15.01
C ASN A 6 -12.55 -7.04 -13.59
N VAL A 7 -11.48 -6.44 -13.06
CA VAL A 7 -11.03 -6.77 -11.70
C VAL A 7 -11.71 -5.84 -10.71
N THR A 8 -12.55 -6.40 -9.85
CA THR A 8 -13.19 -5.65 -8.77
C THR A 8 -12.16 -5.22 -7.74
N PHE A 9 -12.45 -4.13 -7.01
CA PHE A 9 -11.59 -3.74 -5.89
C PHE A 9 -11.46 -4.85 -4.85
N GLU A 10 -12.50 -5.65 -4.64
CA GLU A 10 -12.47 -6.71 -3.63
C GLU A 10 -11.51 -7.85 -4.00
N GLU A 11 -11.50 -8.27 -5.27
CA GLU A 11 -10.52 -9.24 -5.76
C GLU A 11 -9.11 -8.67 -5.71
N PHE A 12 -8.95 -7.42 -6.14
CA PHE A 12 -7.69 -6.71 -6.05
C PHE A 12 -7.19 -6.62 -4.60
N PHE A 13 -8.08 -6.32 -3.66
CA PHE A 13 -7.82 -6.27 -2.24
C PHE A 13 -7.35 -7.63 -1.71
N LYS A 14 -8.09 -8.70 -1.99
CA LYS A 14 -7.76 -10.07 -1.55
C LYS A 14 -6.37 -10.50 -2.02
N GLN A 15 -5.96 -10.11 -3.23
CA GLN A 15 -4.65 -10.44 -3.79
C GLN A 15 -3.49 -9.67 -3.13
N ASN A 16 -3.75 -8.47 -2.59
CA ASN A 16 -2.70 -7.54 -2.19
C ASN A 16 -2.68 -7.20 -0.69
N ALA A 17 -3.73 -7.50 0.08
CA ALA A 17 -3.84 -7.17 1.50
C ALA A 17 -2.65 -7.70 2.33
N LYS A 18 -2.16 -8.91 2.02
CA LYS A 18 -1.00 -9.50 2.72
C LYS A 18 0.30 -8.71 2.53
N ARG A 19 0.43 -7.95 1.43
CA ARG A 19 1.62 -7.13 1.16
C ARG A 19 1.73 -5.95 2.13
N ILE A 20 0.60 -5.39 2.56
CA ILE A 20 0.57 -4.35 3.60
C ILE A 20 1.22 -4.89 4.88
N HIS A 21 0.79 -6.06 5.33
CA HIS A 21 1.37 -6.72 6.50
C HIS A 21 2.87 -7.01 6.32
N TYR A 22 3.29 -7.49 5.15
CA TYR A 22 4.71 -7.72 4.85
C TYR A 22 5.55 -6.45 5.01
N HIS A 23 5.11 -5.34 4.41
CA HIS A 23 5.85 -4.07 4.49
C HIS A 23 5.85 -3.51 5.92
N MET A 24 4.73 -3.62 6.65
CA MET A 24 4.65 -3.20 8.05
C MET A 24 5.61 -4.00 8.94
N HIS A 25 5.63 -5.32 8.81
CA HIS A 25 6.55 -6.19 9.57
C HIS A 25 8.00 -5.86 9.27
N LYS A 26 8.35 -5.62 7.99
CA LYS A 26 9.70 -5.21 7.57
C LYS A 26 10.16 -3.89 8.17
N LEU A 27 9.24 -2.95 8.40
CA LEU A 27 9.55 -1.63 8.97
C LEU A 27 9.74 -1.65 10.49
N GLY A 28 9.50 -2.79 11.15
CA GLY A 28 9.71 -2.95 12.60
C GLY A 28 8.91 -1.96 13.45
N SER A 29 7.83 -1.39 12.90
CA SER A 29 7.08 -0.30 13.54
C SER A 29 6.11 -0.88 14.56
N TYR A 30 6.23 -0.45 15.82
CA TYR A 30 5.19 -0.68 16.83
C TYR A 30 3.95 0.12 16.44
N ASN A 31 2.89 -0.58 16.06
CA ASN A 31 1.66 0.02 15.54
C ASN A 31 0.46 -0.34 16.43
N PRO A 32 0.37 0.25 17.64
CA PRO A 32 -0.65 -0.11 18.63
C PRO A 32 -2.06 0.20 18.15
N TYR A 33 -2.22 1.24 17.32
CA TYR A 33 -3.52 1.73 16.84
C TYR A 33 -3.86 1.34 15.40
N ARG A 34 -3.07 0.45 14.79
CA ARG A 34 -3.24 0.01 13.39
C ARG A 34 -3.19 1.13 12.34
N GLU A 35 -2.64 2.29 12.65
CA GLU A 35 -2.58 3.46 11.75
C GLU A 35 -1.87 3.16 10.43
N PHE A 36 -0.73 2.44 10.48
CA PHE A 36 -0.02 2.01 9.27
C PHE A 36 -0.84 1.05 8.40
N TYR A 37 -1.72 0.24 9.00
CA TYR A 37 -2.56 -0.69 8.25
C TYR A 37 -3.68 0.07 7.52
N VAL A 38 -4.34 1.00 8.21
CA VAL A 38 -5.39 1.85 7.63
C VAL A 38 -4.85 2.69 6.48
N GLU A 39 -3.67 3.30 6.65
CA GLU A 39 -3.02 4.06 5.58
C GLU A 39 -2.58 3.17 4.42
N GLY A 40 -2.06 1.97 4.70
CA GLY A 40 -1.77 0.98 3.66
C GLY A 40 -3.02 0.56 2.86
N LEU A 41 -4.17 0.41 3.52
CA LEU A 41 -5.45 0.15 2.85
C LEU A 41 -5.89 1.33 1.97
N TYR A 42 -5.73 2.55 2.46
CA TYR A 42 -6.05 3.75 1.69
C TYR A 42 -5.17 3.86 0.43
N GLU A 43 -3.86 3.62 0.55
CA GLU A 43 -2.96 3.62 -0.61
C GLU A 43 -3.29 2.51 -1.61
N LEU A 44 -3.70 1.33 -1.14
CA LEU A 44 -4.17 0.23 -2.00
C LEU A 44 -5.39 0.67 -2.82
N TRP A 45 -6.36 1.34 -2.19
CA TRP A 45 -7.52 1.89 -2.89
C TRP A 45 -7.14 2.98 -3.90
N MET A 46 -6.25 3.89 -3.51
CA MET A 46 -5.78 4.96 -4.40
C MET A 46 -5.00 4.40 -5.59
N ALA A 47 -4.18 3.37 -5.37
CA ALA A 47 -3.46 2.68 -6.43
C ALA A 47 -4.41 1.99 -7.40
N TYR A 48 -5.45 1.29 -6.91
CA TYR A 48 -6.49 0.70 -7.74
C TYR A 48 -7.17 1.74 -8.64
N LYS A 49 -7.55 2.88 -8.06
CA LYS A 49 -8.19 3.99 -8.79
C LYS A 49 -7.28 4.57 -9.86
N LYS A 50 -6.03 4.91 -9.49
CA LYS A 50 -5.08 5.65 -10.33
C LYS A 50 -4.28 4.79 -11.29
N TYR A 51 -4.33 3.46 -11.16
CA TYR A 51 -3.54 2.58 -12.00
C TYR A 51 -3.87 2.75 -13.49
N GLU A 52 -2.84 2.95 -14.29
CA GLU A 52 -2.95 2.92 -15.75
C GLU A 52 -2.10 1.75 -16.27
N PRO A 53 -2.70 0.77 -16.98
CA PRO A 53 -1.99 -0.43 -17.45
C PRO A 53 -0.77 -0.17 -18.34
N ASN A 54 -0.76 0.97 -19.03
CA ASN A 54 0.34 1.41 -19.91
C ASN A 54 1.59 1.87 -19.13
N LYS A 55 1.49 2.15 -17.82
CA LYS A 55 2.60 2.63 -16.98
C LYS A 55 3.38 1.51 -16.29
N GLY A 56 3.09 0.25 -16.63
CA GLY A 56 3.78 -0.94 -16.13
C GLY A 56 2.92 -1.84 -15.24
N PRO A 57 3.50 -2.90 -14.65
CA PRO A 57 2.74 -3.86 -13.85
C PRO A 57 2.17 -3.22 -12.58
N LEU A 58 0.88 -3.48 -12.33
CA LEU A 58 0.15 -2.99 -11.15
C LEU A 58 0.85 -3.35 -9.84
N ALA A 59 1.37 -4.58 -9.73
CA ALA A 59 2.08 -5.05 -8.54
C ALA A 59 3.34 -4.24 -8.23
N THR A 60 4.08 -3.81 -9.26
CA THR A 60 5.29 -2.99 -9.11
C THR A 60 4.95 -1.58 -8.62
N TYR A 61 3.99 -0.94 -9.28
CA TYR A 61 3.49 0.37 -8.89
C TYR A 61 2.99 0.36 -7.44
N PHE A 62 2.20 -0.65 -7.11
CA PHE A 62 1.64 -0.82 -5.78
C PHE A 62 2.71 -1.00 -4.70
N ASN A 63 3.65 -1.95 -4.90
CA ASN A 63 4.72 -2.22 -3.95
C ASN A 63 5.52 -0.96 -3.65
N TYR A 64 5.83 -0.17 -4.67
CA TYR A 64 6.51 1.11 -4.51
C TYR A 64 5.67 2.11 -3.69
N THR A 65 4.40 2.28 -4.06
CA THR A 65 3.54 3.33 -3.48
C THR A 65 3.24 3.07 -2.01
N ILE A 66 2.87 1.84 -1.65
CA ILE A 66 2.65 1.44 -0.25
C ILE A 66 3.94 1.54 0.55
N HIS A 67 5.03 0.97 0.06
CA HIS A 67 6.28 0.98 0.80
C HIS A 67 6.75 2.41 1.09
N LYS A 68 6.70 3.28 0.08
CA LYS A 68 7.03 4.70 0.21
C LYS A 68 6.15 5.39 1.25
N ARG A 69 4.84 5.20 1.20
CA ARG A 69 3.91 5.81 2.17
C ARG A 69 4.20 5.37 3.60
N LEU A 70 4.41 4.08 3.82
CA LEU A 70 4.68 3.55 5.15
C LEU A 70 6.03 4.04 5.70
N ILE A 71 7.05 4.20 4.83
CA ILE A 71 8.31 4.85 5.22
C ILE A 71 8.08 6.31 5.60
N ASP A 72 7.31 7.06 4.81
CA ASP A 72 7.04 8.48 5.11
C ASP A 72 6.33 8.65 6.45
N MET A 73 5.39 7.74 6.78
CA MET A 73 4.74 7.71 8.09
C MET A 73 5.73 7.43 9.22
N LYS A 74 6.59 6.41 9.05
CA LYS A 74 7.62 6.07 10.04
C LYS A 74 8.56 7.25 10.28
N ASN A 75 9.06 7.87 9.21
CA ASN A 75 9.95 9.03 9.31
C ASN A 75 9.29 10.21 10.03
N LYS A 76 7.98 10.41 9.88
CA LYS A 76 7.24 11.43 10.62
C LYS A 76 7.13 11.08 12.10
N GLN A 77 6.82 9.82 12.42
CA GLN A 77 6.75 9.35 13.81
C GLN A 77 8.10 9.51 14.52
N ASP A 78 9.19 9.13 13.87
CA ASP A 78 10.54 9.22 14.41
C ASP A 78 10.92 10.70 14.69
N LYS A 79 10.57 11.63 13.77
CA LYS A 79 10.77 13.08 13.95
C LYS A 79 9.93 13.71 15.06
N VAL A 80 8.71 13.23 15.29
CA VAL A 80 7.85 13.74 16.37
C VAL A 80 8.36 13.30 17.76
N THR A 81 9.14 12.22 17.81
CA THR A 81 9.66 11.65 19.06
C THR A 81 11.02 12.23 19.47
N THR A 82 11.63 13.11 18.64
CA THR A 82 12.93 13.77 18.90
C THR A 82 12.73 15.24 19.21
#